data_AF-V8NHA4-F1
#
_entry.id   AF-V8NHA4-F1
#
_cell.length_a   1.000
_cell.length_b   1.000
_cell.length_c   1.000
_cell.angle_alpha   90.00
_cell.angle_beta   90.00
_cell.angle_gamma   90.00
#
_symmetry.space_group_name_H-M   'P 1'
#
loop_
_entity.id
_entity.type
_entity.pdbx_description
1 polymer ?
#
loop_
_entity_poly.entity_id
_entity_poly.type
_entity_poly.pdbx_seq_one_letter_code
_entity_poly.pdbx_strand_id
1 'polypeptide(L)'
;MEEAGLPFEEPTPISFVAKLRTAEIKQYNEDVTVAAGGMWVFLILACLIQQTTNSEDSFSRRHLNPEGFMTIPEITQYWGYPSEEYQVLTDDGFYLQLNRIPYGKHCPHH
;
A
#
# COMPACT_ATOMS: atom_id res chain seq x y z
N MET A 1 34.99 47.66 -34.81
CA MET A 1 35.01 47.50 -33.35
C MET A 1 34.27 46.21 -33.05
N GLU A 2 34.96 45.31 -32.36
CA GLU A 2 34.46 44.10 -31.68
C GLU A 2 33.94 42.92 -32.52
N GLU A 3 34.88 42.21 -33.17
CA GLU A 3 34.74 40.76 -33.39
C GLU A 3 35.04 40.07 -32.05
N ALA A 4 34.00 39.81 -31.24
CA ALA A 4 34.11 38.96 -30.07
C ALA A 4 34.21 37.50 -30.55
N GLY A 5 35.44 37.07 -30.84
CA GLY A 5 35.76 35.66 -31.07
C GLY A 5 35.41 34.86 -29.83
N LEU A 6 34.25 34.19 -29.84
CA LEU A 6 33.98 33.11 -28.91
C LEU A 6 35.01 32.01 -29.20
N PRO A 7 35.84 31.61 -28.22
CA PRO A 7 36.85 30.61 -28.48
C PRO A 7 36.15 29.32 -28.89
N PHE A 8 36.50 28.81 -30.07
CA PHE A 8 36.21 27.45 -30.46
C PHE A 8 36.85 26.54 -29.41
N GLU A 9 36.03 26.10 -28.46
CA GLU A 9 36.43 25.20 -27.40
C GLU A 9 36.72 23.86 -28.07
N GLU A 10 37.98 23.64 -28.44
CA GLU A 10 38.42 22.37 -29.00
C GLU A 10 38.03 21.27 -28.01
N PRO A 11 37.23 20.27 -28.43
CA PRO A 11 36.77 19.23 -27.55
C PRO A 11 38.00 18.47 -27.06
N THR A 12 38.35 18.71 -25.80
CA THR A 12 39.44 17.96 -25.16
C THR A 12 39.17 16.46 -25.32
N PRO A 13 40.21 15.62 -25.47
CA PRO A 13 40.06 14.19 -25.76
C PRO A 13 39.10 13.47 -24.79
N ILE A 14 39.02 13.97 -23.56
CA ILE A 14 38.16 13.49 -22.48
C ILE A 14 36.66 13.70 -22.78
N SER A 15 36.28 14.81 -23.44
CA SER A 15 34.89 15.11 -23.79
C SER A 15 34.35 14.19 -24.91
N PHE A 16 35.21 13.77 -25.82
CA PHE A 16 34.86 12.85 -26.91
C PHE A 16 34.66 11.43 -26.40
N VAL A 17 35.57 10.93 -25.56
CA VAL A 17 35.40 9.61 -24.92
C VAL A 17 34.22 9.57 -23.95
N ALA A 18 33.91 10.68 -23.27
CA ALA A 18 32.72 10.81 -22.44
C ALA A 18 31.43 10.82 -23.28
N LYS A 19 31.41 11.53 -24.42
CA LYS A 19 30.28 11.54 -25.37
C LYS A 19 30.08 10.18 -26.03
N LEU A 20 31.15 9.51 -26.45
CA LEU A 20 31.08 8.16 -27.02
C LEU A 20 30.54 7.14 -26.01
N ARG A 21 31.04 7.15 -24.77
CA ARG A 21 30.49 6.28 -23.71
C ARG A 21 29.01 6.53 -23.45
N THR A 22 28.59 7.79 -23.43
CA THR A 22 27.18 8.13 -23.17
C THR A 22 26.27 7.74 -24.34
N ALA A 23 26.73 7.91 -25.58
CA ALA A 23 26.00 7.50 -26.78
C ALA A 23 25.88 5.97 -26.89
N GLU A 24 26.94 5.23 -26.61
CA GLU A 24 26.91 3.76 -26.58
C GLU A 24 26.00 3.21 -25.47
N ILE A 25 25.99 3.84 -24.28
CA ILE A 25 25.12 3.44 -23.16
C ILE A 25 23.64 3.75 -23.47
N LYS A 26 23.33 4.89 -24.10
CA LYS A 26 21.96 5.25 -24.47
C LYS A 26 21.41 4.34 -25.57
N GLN A 27 22.25 4.03 -26.57
CA GLN A 27 21.94 3.05 -27.62
C GLN A 27 21.66 1.67 -27.02
N TYR A 28 22.53 1.18 -26.13
CA TYR A 28 22.32 -0.10 -25.44
C TYR A 28 21.03 -0.12 -24.61
N ASN A 29 20.70 0.97 -23.90
CA ASN A 29 19.49 1.02 -23.07
C ASN A 29 18.21 1.10 -23.91
N GLU A 30 18.24 1.82 -25.04
CA GLU A 30 17.13 1.87 -26.02
C GLU A 30 16.96 0.53 -26.76
N ASP A 31 18.06 -0.14 -27.12
CA ASP A 31 18.05 -1.46 -27.78
C ASP A 31 17.66 -2.59 -26.83
N VAL A 32 18.05 -2.54 -25.55
CA VAL A 32 17.55 -3.44 -24.50
C VAL A 32 16.06 -3.19 -24.24
N THR A 33 15.63 -1.93 -24.26
CA THR A 33 14.22 -1.56 -24.15
C THR A 33 13.40 -1.94 -25.38
N VAL A 34 13.99 -2.04 -26.58
CA VAL A 34 13.33 -2.49 -27.82
C VAL A 34 13.36 -4.01 -27.99
N ALA A 35 14.49 -4.68 -27.69
CA ALA A 35 14.67 -6.12 -27.85
C ALA A 35 13.97 -6.94 -26.75
N ALA A 36 13.85 -6.39 -25.54
CA ALA A 36 12.97 -6.89 -24.50
C ALA A 36 11.57 -6.21 -24.54
N GLY A 37 11.40 -5.23 -25.43
CA GLY A 37 10.31 -4.25 -25.40
C GLY A 37 8.92 -4.83 -25.56
N GLY A 38 8.72 -5.77 -26.48
CA GLY A 38 7.39 -6.34 -26.68
C GLY A 38 6.87 -7.02 -25.42
N MET A 39 7.60 -8.03 -24.94
CA MET A 39 7.18 -8.86 -23.81
C MET A 39 7.08 -8.06 -22.51
N TRP A 40 8.06 -7.21 -22.23
CA TRP A 40 8.07 -6.43 -21.00
C TRP A 40 7.06 -5.28 -21.02
N VAL A 41 6.80 -4.65 -22.17
CA VAL A 41 5.72 -3.64 -22.29
C VAL A 41 4.35 -4.28 -22.03
N PHE A 42 4.11 -5.51 -22.51
CA PHE A 42 2.89 -6.25 -22.15
C PHE A 42 2.81 -6.55 -20.65
N LEU A 43 3.92 -6.88 -19.98
CA LEU A 43 3.95 -7.09 -18.53
C LEU A 43 3.68 -5.80 -17.76
N ILE A 44 4.24 -4.66 -18.17
CA ILE A 44 3.96 -3.36 -17.56
C ILE A 44 2.51 -2.95 -17.77
N LEU A 45 1.97 -3.13 -18.98
CA LEU A 45 0.57 -2.82 -19.28
C LEU A 45 -0.39 -3.73 -18.51
N ALA A 46 -0.09 -5.03 -18.42
CA ALA A 46 -0.86 -5.97 -17.61
C ALA A 46 -0.80 -5.60 -16.11
N CYS A 47 0.35 -5.17 -15.60
CA CYS A 47 0.51 -4.71 -14.22
C CYS A 47 -0.31 -3.44 -13.92
N LEU A 48 -0.41 -2.51 -14.88
CA LEU A 48 -1.26 -1.32 -14.74
C LEU A 48 -2.76 -1.66 -14.80
N ILE A 49 -3.16 -2.59 -15.67
CA ILE A 49 -4.55 -3.10 -15.73
C ILE A 49 -4.91 -3.77 -14.40
N GLN A 50 -3.99 -4.59 -13.86
CA GLN A 50 -4.15 -5.22 -12.55
C GLN A 50 -4.33 -4.20 -11.41
N GLN A 51 -3.71 -3.02 -11.44
CA GLN A 51 -3.92 -2.02 -10.38
C GLN A 51 -5.37 -1.49 -10.33
N THR A 52 -6.07 -1.46 -11.47
CA THR A 52 -7.50 -1.06 -11.52
C THR A 52 -8.46 -2.15 -11.06
N THR A 53 -8.04 -3.42 -11.12
CA THR A 53 -8.85 -4.58 -10.68
C THR A 53 -8.47 -5.06 -9.28
N ASN A 54 -7.28 -4.74 -8.77
CA ASN A 54 -6.85 -5.06 -7.40
C ASN A 54 -7.25 -3.98 -6.39
N SER A 55 -7.75 -2.83 -6.84
CA SER A 55 -8.42 -1.86 -5.96
C SER A 55 -9.90 -2.17 -5.76
N GLU A 56 -10.45 -3.19 -6.40
CA GLU A 56 -11.60 -3.87 -5.81
C GLU A 56 -11.05 -4.58 -4.59
N ASP A 57 -11.24 -3.97 -3.42
CA ASP A 57 -11.01 -4.55 -2.11
C ASP A 57 -11.52 -6.00 -2.12
N SER A 58 -10.60 -6.91 -2.39
CA SER A 58 -10.81 -8.35 -2.35
C SER A 58 -10.83 -8.85 -0.89
N PHE A 59 -11.34 -8.00 0.00
CA PHE A 59 -11.87 -8.37 1.31
C PHE A 59 -13.24 -9.04 1.22
N SER A 60 -13.82 -9.15 0.03
CA SER A 60 -15.11 -9.82 -0.18
C SER A 60 -14.92 -11.31 -0.55
N ARG A 61 -15.34 -12.21 0.36
CA ARG A 61 -15.49 -13.68 0.20
C ARG A 61 -14.36 -14.62 0.62
N ARG A 62 -13.58 -14.27 1.64
CA ARG A 62 -13.34 -15.30 2.66
C ARG A 62 -14.51 -15.22 3.64
N HIS A 63 -15.08 -16.36 4.02
CA HIS A 63 -16.03 -16.44 5.13
C HIS A 63 -15.26 -16.10 6.42
N LEU A 64 -14.82 -14.85 6.53
CA LEU A 64 -14.15 -14.34 7.70
C LEU A 64 -15.22 -14.27 8.77
N ASN A 65 -14.96 -14.91 9.90
CA ASN A 65 -15.85 -14.79 11.04
C ASN A 65 -16.01 -13.29 11.34
N PRO A 66 -17.23 -12.73 11.26
CA PRO A 66 -17.44 -11.30 11.46
C PRO A 66 -16.99 -10.86 12.87
N GLU A 67 -16.96 -11.80 13.82
CA GLU A 67 -16.41 -11.62 15.17
C GLU A 67 -14.93 -11.24 15.21
N GLY A 68 -14.13 -11.63 14.20
CA GLY A 68 -12.69 -11.37 14.18
C GLY A 68 -12.32 -9.88 14.06
N PHE A 69 -13.30 -9.04 13.73
CA PHE A 69 -13.13 -7.58 13.62
C PHE A 69 -14.02 -6.80 14.59
N MET A 70 -14.78 -7.49 15.46
CA MET A 70 -15.71 -6.87 16.39
C MET A 70 -15.09 -6.73 17.79
N THR A 71 -15.51 -5.70 18.51
CA THR A 71 -15.24 -5.53 19.94
C THR A 71 -16.12 -6.47 20.78
N ILE A 72 -15.77 -6.71 22.05
CA ILE A 72 -16.52 -7.58 22.96
C ILE A 72 -18.01 -7.19 23.11
N PRO A 73 -18.38 -5.90 23.31
CA PRO A 73 -19.79 -5.52 23.36
C PRO A 73 -20.51 -5.75 22.03
N GLU A 74 -19.84 -5.50 20.89
CA GLU A 74 -20.40 -5.75 19.56
C GLU A 74 -20.66 -7.24 19.32
N ILE A 75 -19.73 -8.12 19.70
CA ILE A 75 -19.93 -9.59 19.62
C ILE A 75 -21.14 -10.00 20.48
N THR A 76 -21.22 -9.48 21.70
CA THR A 76 -22.29 -9.84 22.65
C THR A 76 -23.67 -9.40 22.12
N GLN A 77 -23.76 -8.18 21.59
CA GLN A 77 -24.96 -7.62 20.98
C GLN A 77 -25.30 -8.30 19.65
N TYR A 78 -24.30 -8.69 18.85
CA TYR A 78 -24.48 -9.45 17.61
C TYR A 78 -25.20 -10.77 17.86
N TRP A 79 -24.91 -11.43 18.99
CA TRP A 79 -25.64 -12.62 19.42
C TRP A 79 -26.99 -12.32 20.09
N GLY A 80 -27.38 -11.06 20.27
CA GLY A 80 -28.65 -10.66 20.87
C GLY A 80 -28.68 -10.75 22.40
N TYR A 81 -27.52 -10.69 23.05
CA TYR A 81 -27.44 -10.51 24.49
C TYR A 81 -27.28 -9.02 24.83
N PRO A 82 -27.92 -8.52 25.90
CA PRO A 82 -27.60 -7.21 26.44
C PRO A 82 -26.14 -7.21 26.95
N SER A 83 -25.41 -6.13 26.72
CA SER A 83 -24.02 -5.96 27.18
C SER A 83 -23.86 -4.65 27.95
N GLU A 84 -23.24 -4.71 29.11
CA GLU A 84 -22.81 -3.55 29.89
C GLU A 84 -21.28 -3.56 29.98
N GLU A 85 -20.64 -2.41 29.82
CA GLU A 85 -19.19 -2.26 29.95
C GLU A 85 -18.85 -1.34 31.13
N TYR A 86 -17.90 -1.76 31.96
CA TYR A 86 -17.43 -1.01 33.12
C TYR A 86 -15.92 -0.91 33.12
N GLN A 87 -15.40 0.25 33.49
CA GLN A 87 -13.98 0.43 33.79
C GLN A 87 -13.79 0.50 35.29
N VAL A 88 -12.99 -0.41 35.85
CA VAL A 88 -12.73 -0.51 37.29
C VAL A 88 -11.26 -0.24 37.54
N LEU A 89 -10.98 0.63 38.50
CA LEU A 89 -9.64 0.84 39.05
C LEU A 89 -9.43 -0.12 40.22
N THR A 90 -8.45 -0.99 40.12
CA THR A 90 -8.07 -1.91 41.20
C THR A 90 -7.24 -1.18 42.26
N ASP A 91 -7.20 -1.75 43.47
CA ASP A 91 -6.47 -1.16 44.60
C ASP A 91 -4.95 -1.05 44.35
N ASP A 92 -4.41 -1.93 43.50
CA ASP A 92 -3.01 -1.91 43.03
C ASP A 92 -2.77 -0.97 41.84
N GLY A 93 -3.79 -0.23 41.40
CA GLY A 93 -3.66 0.88 40.45
C GLY A 93 -3.85 0.52 38.98
N PHE A 94 -4.44 -0.63 38.64
CA PHE A 94 -4.72 -1.01 37.26
C PHE A 94 -6.15 -0.69 36.83
N TYR A 95 -6.32 -0.24 35.58
CA TYR A 95 -7.64 -0.07 34.97
C TYR A 95 -8.03 -1.34 34.22
N LEU A 96 -9.13 -1.98 34.63
CA LEU A 96 -9.69 -3.17 34.02
C LEU A 96 -11.01 -2.83 33.31
N GLN A 97 -11.18 -3.34 32.08
CA GLN A 97 -12.44 -3.26 31.34
C GLN A 97 -13.23 -4.55 31.54
N LEU A 98 -14.39 -4.46 32.18
CA LEU A 98 -15.28 -5.56 32.49
C LEU A 98 -16.49 -5.53 31.55
N ASN A 99 -16.85 -6.69 31.02
CA ASN A 99 -18.04 -6.88 30.19
C ASN A 99 -19.05 -7.76 30.94
N ARG A 100 -20.28 -7.27 31.11
CA ARG A 100 -21.35 -7.95 31.85
C ARG A 100 -22.57 -8.19 30.95
N ILE A 101 -23.13 -9.39 31.01
CA ILE A 101 -24.42 -9.73 30.40
C ILE A 101 -25.47 -9.79 31.52
N PRO A 102 -26.33 -8.76 31.67
CA PRO A 102 -27.24 -8.66 32.81
C PRO A 102 -28.31 -9.76 32.83
N TYR A 103 -28.77 -10.23 31.67
CA TYR A 103 -29.80 -11.26 31.54
C TYR A 103 -29.67 -12.00 30.20
N GLY A 104 -30.30 -13.17 30.10
CA GLY A 104 -30.32 -13.98 28.87
C GLY A 104 -31.32 -13.43 27.84
N LYS A 105 -31.14 -13.81 26.55
CA LYS A 105 -31.90 -13.29 25.40
C LYS A 105 -33.43 -13.30 25.54
N HIS A 106 -33.97 -14.28 26.27
CA HIS A 106 -35.41 -14.50 26.42
C HIS A 106 -35.96 -14.09 27.79
N CYS A 107 -35.17 -13.37 28.59
CA CYS A 107 -35.62 -12.83 29.86
C CYS A 107 -35.91 -11.33 29.67
N PRO A 108 -37.11 -10.95 29.19
CA PRO A 108 -37.50 -9.55 29.19
C PRO A 108 -37.57 -9.09 30.65
N HIS A 109 -37.07 -7.88 30.89
CA HIS A 109 -37.21 -7.16 32.16
C HIS A 109 -38.64 -7.30 32.69
N HIS A 110 -38.78 -7.92 33.87
CA HIS A 110 -39.99 -7.82 34.68
C HIS A 110 -39.78 -6.74 35.74
#